data_AF-A0A6J6DAM5-F1
#
_entry.id   AF-A0A6J6DAM5-F1
#
_cell.length_a   1.000
_cell.length_b   1.000
_cell.length_c   1.000
_cell.angle_alpha   90.00
_cell.angle_beta   90.00
_cell.angle_gamma   90.00
#
_symmetry.space_group_name_H-M   'P 1'
#
loop_
_entity.id
_entity.type
_entity.pdbx_description
1 polymer ?
#
loop_
_entity_poly.entity_id
_entity_poly.type
_entity_poly.pdbx_seq_one_letter_code
_entity_poly.pdbx_strand_id
1 'polypeptide(L)' 'MATLENKVSSVIGDRTAKVLEATFGVKNIGDLMRHYPRRYMVRGELSDISQLNEGD' A
#
# COMPACT_ATOMS: atom_id res chain seq x y z
N MET A 1 14.61 -2.04 13.29
CA MET A 1 13.15 -1.94 13.02
C MET A 1 12.97 -1.22 11.69
N ALA A 2 12.05 -1.67 10.84
CA ALA A 2 11.73 -0.98 9.60
C ALA A 2 10.75 0.18 9.85
N THR A 3 10.96 1.32 9.21
CA THR A 3 10.02 2.46 9.22
C THR A 3 9.34 2.60 7.86
N LEU A 4 8.34 3.48 7.74
CA LEU A 4 7.57 3.67 6.49
C LEU A 4 8.46 4.14 5.33
N GLU A 5 9.52 4.89 5.63
CA GLU A 5 10.47 5.42 4.65
C GLU A 5 11.50 4.38 4.18
N ASN A 6 11.59 3.23 4.85
CA ASN A 6 12.50 2.18 4.44
C ASN A 6 12.11 1.66 3.04
N LYS A 7 13.13 1.39 2.21
CA LYS A 7 12.94 0.69 0.95
C LYS A 7 12.36 -0.70 1.20
N VAL A 8 11.36 -1.08 0.43
CA VAL A 8 10.71 -2.40 0.52
C VAL A 8 11.72 -3.54 0.30
N SER A 9 12.69 -3.35 -0.59
CA SER A 9 13.77 -4.33 -0.82
C SER A 9 14.59 -4.67 0.42
N SER A 10 14.77 -3.72 1.35
CA SER A 10 15.53 -3.95 2.59
C SER A 10 14.81 -4.85 3.60
N VAL A 11 13.51 -5.09 3.43
CA VAL A 11 12.68 -5.85 4.36
C VAL A 11 12.27 -7.20 3.79
N ILE A 12 11.85 -7.25 2.52
CA ILE A 12 11.33 -8.48 1.88
C ILE A 12 12.24 -9.05 0.78
N GLY A 13 13.39 -8.41 0.52
CA GLY A 13 14.39 -8.82 -0.45
C GLY A 13 14.14 -8.35 -1.89
N ASP A 14 15.21 -8.29 -2.68
CA ASP A 14 15.23 -7.64 -4.00
C ASP A 14 14.30 -8.28 -5.03
N ARG A 15 14.22 -9.62 -5.07
CA ARG A 15 13.40 -10.33 -6.07
C ARG A 15 11.92 -9.93 -5.94
N THR A 16 11.39 -9.99 -4.73
CA THR A 16 9.99 -9.68 -4.44
C THR A 16 9.73 -8.19 -4.59
N ALA A 17 10.64 -7.34 -4.09
CA ALA A 17 10.55 -5.90 -4.23
C ALA A 17 10.49 -5.46 -5.70
N LYS A 18 11.29 -6.07 -6.58
CA LYS A 18 11.28 -5.77 -8.02
C LYS A 18 9.94 -6.06 -8.68
N VAL A 19 9.28 -7.16 -8.29
CA VAL A 19 7.94 -7.50 -8.81
C VAL A 19 6.89 -6.51 -8.29
N LEU A 20 6.95 -6.14 -7.01
CA LEU A 20 6.02 -5.17 -6.41
C LEU A 20 6.18 -3.77 -7.03
N GLU A 21 7.41 -3.33 -7.26
CA GLU A 21 7.67 -2.06 -7.93
C GLU A 21 7.16 -2.08 -9.37
N ALA A 22 7.44 -3.14 -10.13
CA ALA A 22 7.01 -3.24 -11.52
C ALA A 22 5.49 -3.35 -11.70
N THR A 23 4.79 -4.03 -10.77
CA THR A 23 3.36 -4.32 -10.89
C THR A 23 2.50 -3.24 -10.24
N PHE A 24 2.95 -2.72 -9.09
CA PHE A 24 2.16 -1.83 -8.23
C PHE A 24 2.83 -0.48 -7.95
N GLY A 25 4.06 -0.26 -8.41
CA GLY A 25 4.80 0.99 -8.15
C GLY A 25 5.30 1.15 -6.71
N VAL A 26 5.27 0.09 -5.90
CA VAL A 26 5.62 0.10 -4.47
C VAL A 26 7.14 0.17 -4.29
N LYS A 27 7.64 1.21 -3.63
CA LYS A 27 9.09 1.45 -3.43
C LYS A 27 9.50 1.45 -1.97
N ASN A 28 8.65 1.99 -1.09
CA ASN A 28 8.87 2.04 0.35
C ASN A 28 7.79 1.24 1.10
N ILE A 29 8.02 1.00 2.39
CA ILE A 29 7.10 0.24 3.23
C ILE A 29 5.76 0.97 3.39
N GLY A 30 5.77 2.31 3.39
CA GLY A 30 4.55 3.12 3.36
C GLY A 30 3.65 2.83 2.15
N ASP A 31 4.23 2.72 0.95
CA ASP A 31 3.50 2.42 -0.29
C ASP A 31 2.85 1.03 -0.20
N LEU A 32 3.57 0.06 0.38
CA LEU A 32 3.06 -1.29 0.56
C LEU A 32 1.90 -1.32 1.57
N MET A 33 2.02 -0.59 2.67
CA MET A 33 0.98 -0.53 3.72
C MET A 33 -0.27 0.23 3.26
N ARG A 34 -0.11 1.21 2.37
CA ARG A 34 -1.21 1.96 1.75
C ARG A 34 -1.75 1.30 0.47
N HIS A 35 -1.35 0.07 0.18
CA HIS A 35 -1.95 -0.68 -0.92
C HIS A 35 -3.28 -1.27 -0.47
N TYR A 36 -4.39 -0.73 -0.98
CA TYR A 36 -5.75 -1.18 -0.68
C TYR A 36 -6.39 -1.88 -1.89
N PRO A 37 -6.24 -3.22 -2.03
CA PRO A 37 -6.85 -3.96 -3.13
C PRO A 37 -8.37 -3.80 -3.18
N ARG A 38 -8.91 -3.47 -4.37
CA ARG A 38 -10.37 -3.34 -4.58
C ARG A 38 -11.18 -4.57 -4.19
N ARG A 39 -10.58 -5.76 -4.19
CA ARG A 39 -11.27 -7.00 -3.79
C ARG A 39 -11.71 -7.02 -2.33
N TYR A 40 -11.09 -6.17 -1.50
CA TYR A 40 -11.44 -6.04 -0.09
C TYR A 40 -12.52 -4.99 0.15
N MET A 41 -12.94 -4.26 -0.89
CA MET A 41 -14.08 -3.36 -0.81
C MET A 41 -15.35 -4.07 -1.25
N VAL A 42 -16.44 -3.83 -0.53
CA VAL A 42 -17.78 -4.28 -0.94
C VAL A 42 -18.30 -3.35 -2.03
N ARG A 43 -18.75 -3.93 -3.15
CA ARG A 43 -19.31 -3.13 -4.24
C ARG A 43 -20.68 -2.59 -3.84
N GLY A 44 -20.91 -1.30 -4.08
CA GLY A 44 -22.20 -0.65 -3.83
C GLY A 44 -22.40 -0.16 -2.39
N GLU A 45 -21.43 -0.39 -1.50
CA GLU A 45 -21.39 0.25 -0.19
C GLU A 45 -20.93 1.71 -0.37
N LEU A 46 -21.70 2.65 0.19
CA LEU A 46 -21.38 4.07 0.15
C LEU A 46 -20.46 4.42 1.33
N SER A 47 -19.35 5.08 1.05
CA SER A 47 -18.50 5.64 2.10
C SER A 47 -19.19 6.82 2.76
N ASP A 48 -19.22 6.83 4.10
CA ASP A 48 -19.69 7.99 4.85
C ASP A 48 -18.66 9.12 4.77
N ILE A 49 -18.99 10.16 4.02
CA ILE A 49 -18.11 11.32 3.77
C ILE A 49 -17.75 12.02 5.09
N SER A 50 -18.61 11.97 6.11
CA SER A 50 -18.36 12.61 7.40
C SER A 50 -17.25 11.93 8.22
N GLN A 51 -16.88 10.70 7.87
CA GLN A 51 -15.87 9.91 8.57
C GLN A 51 -14.50 9.91 7.85
N LEU A 52 -14.39 10.57 6.69
CA LEU A 52 -13.15 10.60 5.91
C LEU A 52 -12.14 11.57 6.53
N ASN A 53 -10.88 11.15 6.60
CA ASN A 53 -9.77 12.00 7.01
C ASN A 53 -8.99 12.51 5.80
N GLU A 54 -8.25 13.60 6.01
CA GLU A 54 -7.39 14.14 4.98
C GLU A 54 -6.27 13.14 4.65
N GLY A 55 -6.26 12.64 3.41
CA GLY A 55 -5.32 11.62 2.94
C GLY A 55 -5.85 10.19 2.94
N ASP A 56 -7.11 9.96 3.32
CA ASP A 56 -7.85 8.73 2.98
C ASP A 56 -8.20 8.65 1.47
#